data_AF-A0A9W9D233-F1
#
_entry.id   AF-A0A9W9D233-F1
#
_cell.length_a   1.000
_cell.length_b   1.000
_cell.length_c   1.000
_cell.angle_alpha   90.00
_cell.angle_beta   90.00
_cell.angle_gamma   90.00
#
_symmetry.space_group_name_H-M   'P 1'
#
loop_
_entity.id
_entity.type
_entity.pdbx_description
1 polymer ?
#
loop_
_entity_poly.entity_id
_entity_poly.type
_entity_poly.pdbx_seq_one_letter_code
_entity_poly.pdbx_strand_id
1 'polypeptide(L)'
;MSPIVARAALRATRAAAQQQTRQFSVMRTMRNVARSFEPHPFQRLPISNQTQAGDWSKLVKRSAGQALIYFPGFGLVLGWPLIAQSVLDGSMGSL
;
A
#
# COMPACT_ATOMS: atom_id res chain seq x y z
N MET A 1 12.22 -8.85 -32.56
CA MET A 1 12.32 -8.46 -31.13
C MET A 1 13.77 -8.06 -30.88
N SER A 2 14.05 -6.80 -30.55
CA SER A 2 15.43 -6.32 -30.51
C SER A 2 16.19 -6.83 -29.28
N PRO A 3 17.45 -7.26 -29.41
CA PRO A 3 18.25 -7.83 -28.32
C PRO A 3 18.59 -6.79 -27.23
N ILE A 4 18.52 -5.50 -27.56
CA ILE A 4 18.77 -4.39 -26.64
C ILE A 4 17.63 -4.27 -25.62
N VAL A 5 16.38 -4.38 -26.06
CA VAL A 5 15.19 -4.30 -25.20
C VAL A 5 15.16 -5.49 -24.23
N ALA A 6 15.52 -6.69 -24.69
CA ALA A 6 15.61 -7.88 -23.85
C ALA A 6 16.68 -7.72 -22.74
N ARG A 7 17.85 -7.16 -23.07
CA ARG A 7 18.93 -6.89 -22.09
C ARG A 7 18.57 -5.78 -21.11
N ALA A 8 17.87 -4.74 -21.56
CA ALA A 8 17.38 -3.67 -20.69
C ALA A 8 16.33 -4.19 -19.70
N ALA A 9 15.39 -5.01 -20.17
CA ALA A 9 14.39 -5.65 -19.32
C ALA A 9 15.04 -6.56 -18.26
N LEU A 10 16.04 -7.38 -18.64
CA LEU A 10 16.78 -8.23 -17.71
C LEU A 10 17.57 -7.45 -16.65
N ARG A 11 18.09 -6.26 -16.99
CA ARG A 11 18.76 -5.39 -16.00
C ARG A 11 17.77 -4.73 -15.06
N ALA A 12 16.62 -4.30 -15.57
CA ALA A 12 15.56 -3.71 -14.77
C ALA A 12 14.95 -4.72 -13.78
N THR A 13 14.73 -5.97 -14.21
CA THR A 13 14.24 -7.04 -13.31
C THR A 13 15.25 -7.42 -12.25
N ARG A 14 16.54 -7.43 -12.57
CA ARG A 14 17.62 -7.65 -11.59
C ARG A 14 17.75 -6.49 -10.60
N ALA A 15 17.66 -5.25 -11.06
CA ALA A 15 17.69 -4.08 -10.18
C ALA A 15 16.46 -4.05 -9.24
N ALA A 16 15.28 -4.41 -9.75
CA ALA A 16 14.06 -4.55 -8.96
C ALA A 16 14.18 -5.69 -7.93
N ALA A 17 14.72 -6.85 -8.33
CA ALA A 17 14.97 -7.98 -7.43
C ALA A 17 15.99 -7.65 -6.33
N GLN A 18 17.04 -6.90 -6.64
CA GLN A 18 18.03 -6.42 -5.67
C GLN A 18 17.45 -5.39 -4.68
N GLN A 19 16.45 -4.61 -5.10
CA GLN A 19 15.74 -3.68 -4.21
C GLN A 19 14.87 -4.43 -3.18
N GLN A 20 14.38 -5.62 -3.54
CA GLN A 20 13.46 -6.43 -2.74
C GLN A 20 14.18 -7.24 -1.63
N THR A 21 15.49 -7.43 -1.73
CA THR A 21 16.30 -8.18 -0.75
C THR A 21 17.09 -7.30 0.21
N ARG A 22 16.77 -5.99 0.30
CA ARG A 22 17.28 -5.17 1.41
C ARG A 22 16.67 -5.68 2.70
N GLN A 23 17.33 -6.64 3.33
CA GLN A 23 16.98 -7.16 4.63
C GLN A 23 16.98 -5.97 5.61
N PHE A 24 15.80 -5.57 6.05
CA PHE A 24 15.62 -4.58 7.10
C PHE A 24 16.20 -5.17 8.39
N SER A 25 17.49 -4.90 8.62
CA SER A 25 18.19 -5.39 9.80
C SER A 25 17.84 -4.52 10.99
N VAL A 26 16.92 -5.00 11.82
CA VAL A 26 16.52 -4.35 13.10
C VAL A 26 17.74 -4.11 13.98
N MET A 27 18.69 -5.05 14.02
CA MET A 27 19.95 -4.91 14.77
C MET A 27 20.82 -3.76 14.25
N ARG A 28 20.85 -3.53 12.93
CA ARG A 28 21.58 -2.40 12.33
C ARG A 28 20.89 -1.07 12.67
N THR A 29 19.57 -1.03 12.64
CA THR A 29 18.78 0.13 13.05
C THR A 29 19.01 0.45 14.53
N MET A 30 18.92 -0.56 15.42
CA MET A 30 19.18 -0.39 16.85
C MET A 30 20.60 0.09 17.13
N ARG A 31 21.61 -0.44 16.43
CA ARG A 31 23.00 0.03 16.57
C ARG A 31 23.19 1.47 16.09
N ASN A 32 22.52 1.87 15.02
CA ASN A 32 22.56 3.25 14.53
C ASN A 32 21.85 4.22 15.49
N VAL A 33 20.76 3.78 16.13
CA VAL A 33 20.06 4.54 17.17
C VAL A 33 20.92 4.66 18.44
N ALA A 34 21.58 3.60 18.88
CA ALA A 34 22.51 3.67 20.01
C ALA A 34 23.65 4.68 19.74
N ARG A 35 24.21 4.67 18.53
CA ARG A 35 25.26 5.62 18.11
C ARG A 35 24.77 7.07 17.94
N SER A 36 23.46 7.32 17.84
CA SER A 36 22.94 8.69 17.82
C SER A 36 22.90 9.36 19.20
N PHE A 37 23.14 8.60 20.27
CA PHE A 37 23.28 9.11 21.63
C PHE A 37 24.74 9.33 22.04
N GLU A 38 25.70 8.88 21.22
CA GLU A 38 27.10 9.23 21.44
C GLU A 38 27.27 10.75 21.24
N PRO A 39 27.96 11.47 22.14
CA PRO A 39 28.22 12.89 21.98
C PRO A 39 29.17 13.12 20.80
N HIS A 40 28.61 13.20 19.58
CA HIS A 40 29.35 13.65 18.42
C HIS A 40 29.50 15.19 18.49
N PRO A 41 30.68 15.75 18.19
CA PRO A 41 30.93 17.19 18.34
C PRO A 41 30.13 18.09 17.38
N PHE A 42 29.36 17.53 16.43
CA PHE A 42 28.43 18.27 15.59
C PHE A 42 27.18 17.43 15.29
N GLN A 43 26.12 17.65 16.05
CA GLN A 43 24.80 17.07 15.78
C GLN A 43 24.18 17.81 14.60
N ARG A 44 24.65 17.53 13.37
CA ARG A 44 23.83 17.82 12.20
C ARG A 44 22.68 16.84 12.27
N LEU A 45 21.57 17.24 12.88
CA LEU A 45 20.28 16.67 12.53
C LEU A 45 20.26 16.64 11.00
N PRO A 46 20.18 15.47 10.37
CA PRO A 46 20.10 15.46 8.93
C PRO A 46 18.85 16.26 8.57
N ILE A 47 19.05 17.41 7.92
CA ILE A 47 18.00 18.20 7.24
C ILE A 47 17.33 17.33 6.14
N SER A 48 17.81 16.09 5.94
CA SER A 48 17.27 15.10 5.02
C SER A 48 15.98 14.43 5.50
N ASN A 49 15.42 14.78 6.66
CA ASN A 49 14.01 14.47 6.95
C ASN A 49 13.10 15.44 6.18
N GLN A 50 13.32 15.58 4.87
CA GLN A 50 12.29 16.16 4.03
C GLN A 50 11.09 15.24 4.17
N THR A 51 9.96 15.79 4.63
CA THR A 51 8.70 15.09 4.71
C THR A 51 8.49 14.37 3.38
N GLN A 52 8.49 13.03 3.40
CA GLN A 52 8.28 12.27 2.19
C GLN A 52 6.95 12.74 1.58
N ALA A 53 6.97 13.10 0.29
CA ALA A 53 5.77 13.52 -0.41
C ALA A 53 4.68 12.45 -0.19
N GLY A 54 3.50 12.89 0.24
CA GLY A 54 2.40 11.98 0.54
C GLY A 54 2.04 11.16 -0.69
N ASP A 55 2.17 9.84 -0.61
CA ASP A 55 1.73 8.90 -1.66
C ASP A 55 0.20 8.70 -1.58
N TRP A 56 -0.55 9.76 -1.89
CA TRP A 56 -2.02 9.76 -1.82
C TRP A 56 -2.65 8.73 -2.75
N SER A 57 -2.05 8.50 -3.92
CA SER A 57 -2.53 7.51 -4.88
C SER A 57 -2.46 6.08 -4.32
N LYS A 58 -1.42 5.75 -3.56
CA LYS A 58 -1.25 4.45 -2.91
C LYS A 58 -2.22 4.29 -1.75
N LEU A 59 -2.42 5.37 -0.98
CA LEU A 59 -3.39 5.40 0.11
C LEU A 59 -4.81 5.16 -0.42
N VAL A 60 -5.21 5.91 -1.46
CA VAL A 60 -6.53 5.80 -2.10
C VAL A 60 -6.75 4.42 -2.71
N LYS A 61 -5.76 3.86 -3.43
CA LYS A 61 -5.89 2.50 -3.98
C LYS A 61 -6.09 1.46 -2.89
N ARG A 62 -5.36 1.58 -1.79
CA ARG A 62 -5.50 0.66 -0.65
C ARG A 62 -6.87 0.79 0.02
N SER A 63 -7.30 2.02 0.32
CA SER A 63 -8.58 2.27 0.98
C SER A 63 -9.76 1.89 0.08
N ALA A 64 -9.69 2.19 -1.22
CA ALA A 64 -10.68 1.80 -2.20
C ALA A 64 -10.78 0.26 -2.31
N GLY A 65 -9.64 -0.45 -2.33
CA GLY A 65 -9.63 -1.92 -2.31
C GLY A 65 -10.33 -2.51 -1.09
N GLN A 66 -10.14 -1.91 0.10
CA GLN A 66 -10.86 -2.32 1.31
C GLN A 66 -12.36 -1.99 1.22
N ALA A 67 -12.70 -0.79 0.75
CA ALA A 67 -14.09 -0.37 0.59
C ALA A 67 -14.86 -1.31 -0.34
N LEU A 68 -14.27 -1.75 -1.45
CA LEU A 68 -14.91 -2.67 -2.39
C LEU A 68 -15.23 -4.05 -1.78
N ILE A 69 -14.51 -4.47 -0.74
CA ILE A 69 -14.77 -5.74 -0.05
C ILE A 69 -15.84 -5.57 1.02
N TYR A 70 -15.71 -4.53 1.84
CA TYR A 70 -16.59 -4.35 3.00
C TYR A 70 -17.93 -3.71 2.64
N PHE A 71 -17.97 -2.79 1.68
CA PHE A 71 -19.18 -2.07 1.31
C PHE A 71 -20.30 -3.00 0.82
N PRO A 72 -20.06 -4.01 -0.05
CA PRO A 72 -21.10 -4.98 -0.41
C PRO A 72 -21.57 -5.82 0.78
N GLY A 73 -20.66 -6.23 1.66
CA GLY A 73 -21.00 -6.98 2.87
C GLY A 73 -21.93 -6.19 3.79
N PHE A 74 -21.59 -4.92 4.05
CA PHE A 74 -22.46 -4.02 4.80
C PHE A 74 -23.78 -3.74 4.07
N GLY A 75 -23.74 -3.59 2.74
CA GLY A 75 -24.94 -3.42 1.93
C GLY A 75 -25.91 -4.60 2.04
N LEU A 76 -25.41 -5.82 2.11
CA LEU A 76 -26.25 -7.01 2.33
C LEU A 76 -26.77 -7.08 3.77
N VAL A 77 -25.91 -6.89 4.77
CA VAL A 77 -26.30 -6.99 6.19
C VAL A 77 -27.26 -5.88 6.61
N LEU A 78 -27.15 -4.68 6.06
CA LEU A 78 -28.03 -3.56 6.37
C LEU A 78 -29.22 -3.48 5.40
N GLY A 79 -29.02 -3.86 4.14
CA GLY A 79 -30.02 -3.77 3.07
C GLY A 79 -30.95 -4.97 2.98
N TRP A 80 -30.73 -6.04 3.74
CA TRP A 80 -31.58 -7.23 3.70
C TRP A 80 -33.09 -6.97 3.85
N PRO A 81 -33.60 -5.98 4.64
CA PRO A 81 -35.04 -5.76 4.74
C PRO A 81 -35.62 -5.20 3.44
N LEU A 82 -34.88 -4.32 2.76
CA LEU A 82 -35.29 -3.77 1.47
C LEU A 82 -35.24 -4.82 0.36
N ILE A 83 -34.23 -5.68 0.38
CA ILE A 83 -34.12 -6.83 -0.54
C ILE A 83 -35.26 -7.82 -0.28
N ALA A 84 -35.58 -8.09 0.99
CA ALA A 84 -36.69 -8.97 1.36
C ALA A 84 -38.02 -8.35 0.93
N GLN A 85 -38.22 -7.06 1.15
CA GLN A 85 -39.40 -6.35 0.69
C GLN A 85 -39.53 -6.43 -0.82
N SER A 86 -38.50 -6.10 -1.61
CA SER A 86 -38.60 -6.10 -3.07
C SER A 86 -38.84 -7.50 -3.66
N VAL A 87 -38.38 -8.56 -2.99
CA VAL A 87 -38.63 -9.95 -3.39
C VAL A 87 -40.03 -10.42 -2.98
N LEU A 88 -40.53 -10.01 -1.80
CA LEU A 88 -41.80 -10.47 -1.23
C LEU A 88 -43.02 -9.63 -1.68
N ASP A 89 -42.84 -8.33 -1.97
CA ASP A 89 -43.94 -7.44 -2.42
C ASP A 89 -44.43 -7.76 -3.84
N GLY A 90 -43.82 -8.72 -4.55
CA GLY A 90 -44.30 -9.18 -5.86
C GLY A 90 -44.22 -8.14 -6.98
N SER A 91 -43.67 -6.94 -6.74
CA SER A 91 -43.56 -5.87 -7.73
C SER A 91 -42.55 -6.14 -8.86
N MET A 92 -41.81 -7.27 -8.81
CA MET A 92 -41.03 -7.77 -9.94
C MET A 92 -41.87 -8.56 -10.97
N GLY A 93 -43.21 -8.60 -10.81
CA GLY A 93 -44.14 -9.27 -11.73
C GLY A 93 -45.17 -8.36 -12.42
N SER A 94 -45.07 -7.03 -12.33
CA SER A 94 -46.05 -6.10 -12.92
C SER A 94 -45.48 -5.12 -13.95
N LEU A 95 -44.41 -5.49 -14.67
CA LEU A 95 -44.01 -4.81 -15.91
C LEU A 95 -44.56 -5.55 -17.13
#